data_AF-A0A2V8ZVJ2-F1
#
_entry.id   AF-A0A2V8ZVJ2-F1
#
_cell.length_a   1.000
_cell.length_b   1.000
_cell.length_c   1.000
_cell.angle_alpha   90.00
_cell.angle_beta   90.00
_cell.angle_gamma   90.00
#
_symmetry.space_group_name_H-M   'P 1'
#
loop_
_entity.id
_entity.type
_entity.pdbx_description
1 polymer ?
#
loop_
_entity_poly.entity_id
_entity_poly.type
_entity_poly.pdbx_seq_one_letter_code
_entity_poly.pdbx_strand_id
1 'polypeptide(L)' 'MKVEPPVTLLQLRDGSMYSLIRYWVHGGRLHYVTDYGGEENVPPERIDVAKTTQPNASRGTPLILLEKSPSR' A
#
# COMPACT_ATOMS: atom_id res chain seq x y z
N MET A 1 24.42 10.57 -3.96
CA MET A 1 23.47 9.96 -3.00
C MET A 1 22.44 9.19 -3.82
N LYS A 2 22.17 7.92 -3.53
CA LYS A 2 21.02 7.22 -4.14
C LYS A 2 19.77 7.75 -3.44
N VAL A 3 18.83 8.30 -4.19
CA VAL A 3 17.51 8.65 -3.66
C VAL A 3 16.76 7.33 -3.57
N GLU A 4 16.48 6.87 -2.35
CA GLU A 4 15.58 5.73 -2.18
C GLU A 4 14.18 6.15 -2.61
N PRO A 5 13.47 5.32 -3.39
CA PRO A 5 12.12 5.63 -3.80
C PRO A 5 11.23 5.79 -2.55
N PRO A 6 10.30 6.75 -2.55
CA PRO A 6 9.47 7.00 -1.39
C PRO A 6 8.56 5.80 -1.10
N VAL A 7 8.50 5.37 0.16
CA VAL A 7 7.68 4.25 0.61
C VAL A 7 6.28 4.71 1.02
N THR A 8 5.26 3.93 0.66
CA THR A 8 3.90 4.09 1.18
C THR A 8 3.72 3.20 2.40
N LEU A 9 3.28 3.74 3.53
CA LEU A 9 2.93 2.91 4.69
C LEU A 9 1.59 2.23 4.50
N LEU A 10 1.47 0.97 4.89
CA LEU A 10 0.22 0.24 5.00
C LEU A 10 0.04 -0.21 6.44
N GLN A 11 -1.03 0.24 7.11
CA GLN A 11 -1.43 -0.27 8.42
C GLN A 11 -2.62 -1.20 8.27
N LEU A 12 -2.53 -2.40 8.85
CA LEU A 12 -3.63 -3.34 8.93
C LEU A 12 -4.37 -3.21 10.27
N ARG A 13 -5.64 -3.61 10.29
CA ARG A 13 -6.50 -3.58 11.48
C ARG A 13 -6.04 -4.51 12.61
N ASP A 14 -5.24 -5.53 12.29
CA ASP A 14 -4.60 -6.40 13.28
C ASP A 14 -3.38 -5.77 13.97
N GLY A 15 -3.02 -4.54 13.59
CA GLY A 15 -1.90 -3.79 14.13
C GLY A 15 -0.62 -3.90 13.31
N SER A 16 -0.55 -4.80 12.32
CA SER A 16 0.62 -4.94 11.44
C SER A 16 0.87 -3.67 10.63
N MET A 17 2.13 -3.41 10.31
CA MET A 17 2.56 -2.27 9.50
C MET A 17 3.60 -2.70 8.46
N TYR A 18 3.44 -2.22 7.22
CA TYR A 18 4.33 -2.52 6.11
C TYR A 18 4.76 -1.25 5.37
N SER A 19 6.01 -1.20 4.93
CA SER A 19 6.53 -0.21 3.99
C SER A 19 6.44 -0.76 2.58
N LEU A 20 5.64 -0.13 1.72
CA LEU A 20 5.38 -0.59 0.36
C LEU A 20 6.24 0.18 -0.63
N ILE A 21 6.89 -0.54 -1.54
CA ILE A 21 7.59 0.03 -2.70
C ILE A 21 6.76 -0.06 -3.98
N ARG A 22 5.79 -1.00 -4.03
CA ARG A 22 4.81 -1.15 -5.11
C ARG A 22 3.50 -1.67 -4.56
N TYR A 23 2.38 -1.24 -5.14
CA TYR A 23 1.06 -1.77 -4.83
C TYR A 23 0.11 -1.59 -6.01
N TRP A 24 -0.91 -2.44 -6.11
CA TRP A 24 -1.97 -2.35 -7.11
C TRP A 24 -3.23 -3.06 -6.61
N VAL A 25 -4.40 -2.61 -7.09
CA VAL A 25 -5.65 -3.31 -6.84
C VAL A 25 -5.95 -4.25 -8.00
N HIS A 26 -6.19 -5.53 -7.70
CA HIS A 26 -6.60 -6.55 -8.67
C HIS A 26 -7.46 -7.61 -7.99
N GLY A 27 -8.59 -7.96 -8.61
CA GLY A 27 -9.53 -8.96 -8.07
C GLY A 27 -10.12 -8.54 -6.73
N GLY A 28 -10.40 -7.23 -6.56
CA GLY A 28 -10.92 -6.67 -5.30
C GLY A 28 -9.96 -6.70 -4.12
N ARG A 29 -8.65 -6.95 -4.35
CA ARG A 29 -7.63 -7.04 -3.30
C ARG A 29 -6.50 -6.07 -3.57
N LEU A 30 -5.90 -5.54 -2.50
CA LEU A 30 -4.66 -4.78 -2.56
C LEU A 30 -3.49 -5.76 -2.56
N HIS A 31 -2.79 -5.86 -3.68
CA HIS A 31 -1.51 -6.56 -3.81
C HIS A 31 -0.39 -5.57 -3.55
N TYR A 32 0.69 -6.01 -2.91
CA TYR A 32 1.80 -5.13 -2.56
C TYR A 32 3.14 -5.85 -2.50
N VAL A 33 4.21 -5.08 -2.72
CA VAL A 33 5.59 -5.47 -2.52
C VAL A 33 6.20 -4.57 -1.45
N THR A 34 6.82 -5.17 -0.43
CA THR A 34 7.46 -4.44 0.66
C THR A 34 8.90 -4.03 0.31
N ASP A 35 9.45 -3.06 1.04
CA ASP A 35 10.85 -2.64 0.94
C ASP A 35 11.86 -3.75 1.26
N TYR A 36 11.46 -4.73 2.07
CA TYR A 36 12.25 -5.94 2.35
C TYR A 36 12.00 -7.10 1.36
N GLY A 37 11.24 -6.87 0.29
CA GLY A 37 11.04 -7.84 -0.80
C GLY A 37 9.93 -8.88 -0.58
N GLY A 38 9.08 -8.70 0.43
CA GLY A 38 7.88 -9.53 0.61
C GLY A 38 6.79 -9.17 -0.38
N GLU A 39 6.12 -10.17 -0.95
CA GLU A 39 4.99 -9.99 -1.85
C GLU A 39 3.74 -10.63 -1.25
N GLU A 40 2.69 -9.84 -1.04
CA GLU A 40 1.48 -10.28 -0.35
C GLU A 40 0.24 -9.56 -0.90
N ASN A 41 -0.94 -10.01 -0.46
CA ASN A 41 -2.19 -9.32 -0.78
C ASN A 41 -3.22 -9.41 0.36
N VAL A 42 -3.97 -8.32 0.53
CA VAL A 42 -5.03 -8.21 1.54
C VAL A 42 -6.32 -7.70 0.92
N PRO A 43 -7.49 -8.13 1.45
CA PRO A 43 -8.75 -7.52 1.08
C PRO A 43 -8.88 -6.14 1.77
N PRO A 44 -9.64 -5.18 1.18
CA PRO A 44 -9.74 -3.81 1.67
C PRO A 44 -10.19 -3.68 3.13
N GLU A 45 -11.00 -4.62 3.62
CA GLU A 45 -11.54 -4.62 4.97
C GLU A 45 -10.46 -4.80 6.02
N ARG A 46 -9.31 -5.40 5.67
CA ARG A 46 -8.15 -5.53 6.57
C ARG A 46 -7.35 -4.24 6.72
N ILE A 47 -7.55 -3.25 5.83
CA ILE A 47 -6.80 -2.00 5.86
C ILE A 47 -7.38 -1.08 6.94
N ASP A 48 -6.52 -0.56 7.81
CA ASP A 48 -6.85 0.55 8.69
C ASP A 48 -6.65 1.86 7.90
N VAL A 49 -7.73 2.33 7.27
CA VAL A 49 -7.70 3.51 6.39
C VAL A 49 -7.29 4.78 7.14
N ALA A 50 -7.73 4.92 8.40
CA ALA A 50 -7.43 6.10 9.19
C ALA A 50 -5.92 6.17 9.51
N LYS A 51 -5.34 5.06 9.97
CA LYS A 51 -3.91 4.97 10.27
C LYS A 51 -3.02 4.93 9.03
N THR A 52 -3.57 4.59 7.87
CA THR A 52 -2.84 4.59 6.60
C THR A 52 -2.85 5.96 5.92
N THR A 53 -3.99 6.67 5.90
CA THR A 53 -4.16 7.85 5.05
C THR A 53 -3.36 9.05 5.55
N GLN A 54 -3.52 9.39 6.83
CA GLN A 54 -2.95 10.63 7.37
C GLN A 54 -1.40 10.64 7.32
N PRO A 55 -0.68 9.59 7.75
CA PRO A 55 0.79 9.60 7.71
C PRO A 55 1.34 9.66 6.27
N ASN A 56 0.67 9.00 5.33
CA ASN A 56 1.08 8.98 3.93
C ASN A 56 0.80 10.30 3.22
N ALA A 57 -0.33 10.94 3.48
CA ALA A 57 -0.63 12.26 2.93
C ALA A 57 0.42 13.29 3.38
N SER A 58 0.80 13.27 4.67
CA SER A 58 1.85 14.14 5.21
C SER A 58 3.24 13.88 4.61
N ARG A 59 3.49 12.69 4.04
CA ARG A 59 4.75 12.30 3.39
C ARG A 59 4.73 12.45 1.87
N GLY A 60 3.60 12.86 1.28
CA GLY A 60 3.43 12.95 -0.17
C GLY A 60 3.29 11.59 -0.86
N THR A 61 2.96 10.53 -0.13
CA THR A 61 2.87 9.14 -0.62
C THR A 61 1.49 8.51 -0.39
N PRO A 62 0.38 9.19 -0.77
CA PRO A 62 -0.97 8.69 -0.49
C PRO A 62 -1.18 7.27 -1.05
N LEU A 63 -1.90 6.44 -0.30
CA LEU A 63 -2.34 5.13 -0.79
C LEU A 63 -3.55 5.33 -1.71
N ILE A 64 -3.38 5.02 -3.00
CA ILE A 64 -4.40 5.23 -4.03
C ILE A 64 -4.98 3.88 -4.47
N LEU A 65 -6.19 3.56 -4.00
CA LEU A 65 -6.85 2.30 -4.33
C LEU A 65 -7.66 2.42 -5.63
N LEU A 66 -6.97 2.55 -6.75
CA LEU A 66 -7.59 2.47 -8.08
C LEU A 66 -7.51 1.05 -8.60
N GLU A 67 -8.66 0.48 -8.95
CA GLU A 67 -8.71 -0.80 -9.62
C GLU A 67 -7.99 -0.69 -10.96
N LYS A 68 -7.01 -1.56 -11.18
CA LYS A 68 -6.36 -1.64 -12.49
C LYS A 68 -7.40 -2.24 -13.44
N SER A 69 -8.06 -1.39 -14.23
CA SER A 69 -8.96 -1.87 -15.28
C SER A 69 -8.19 -2.87 -16.14
N PRO A 70 -8.75 -4.06 -16.42
CA PRO A 70 -8.13 -4.97 -17.37
C PRO A 70 -7.99 -4.20 -18.68
N SER A 71 -6.75 -4.00 -19.13
CA SER A 71 -6.48 -3.53 -20.47
C SER A 71 -7.09 -4.56 -21.42
N ARG A 72 -8.15 -4.15 -22.11
CA ARG A 72 -8.91 -4.98 -23.04
C ARG A 72 -8.11 -5.27 -24.30
#